data_AF-A0A7M4D2J0-F1
#
_entry.id   AF-A0A7M4D2J0-F1
#
_cell.length_a   1.000
_cell.length_b   1.000
_cell.length_c   1.000
_cell.angle_alpha   90.00
_cell.angle_beta   90.00
_cell.angle_gamma   90.00
#
_symmetry.space_group_name_H-M   'P 1'
#
loop_
_entity.id
_entity.type
_entity.pdbx_description
1 polymer ?
#
loop_
_entity_poly.entity_id
_entity_poly.type
_entity_poly.pdbx_seq_one_letter_code
_entity_poly.pdbx_strand_id
1 'polypeptide(L)'
;MNKILPIVYTIATILIIIGALFILQAEKYGLAVLSLGLVLNVFYRFSTLNYESVKSFKILDVLRLANILFMIVACAGFFYDWNQKFNFLILTIVFDLLLNLKEISFKSK
;
A
#
# COMPACT_ATOMS: atom_id res chain seq x y z
N MET A 1 1.53 -16.73 14.00
CA MET A 1 1.67 -15.75 12.90
C MET A 1 2.10 -16.49 11.65
N ASN A 2 1.24 -16.57 10.63
CA ASN A 2 1.51 -17.36 9.42
C ASN A 2 2.78 -16.86 8.71
N LYS A 3 3.79 -17.73 8.56
CA LYS A 3 5.07 -17.44 7.88
C LYS A 3 4.92 -16.89 6.46
N ILE A 4 3.74 -17.04 5.87
CA ILE A 4 3.36 -16.59 4.52
C ILE A 4 3.21 -15.06 4.45
N LEU A 5 2.71 -14.41 5.50
CA LEU A 5 2.43 -12.97 5.50
C LEU A 5 3.67 -12.10 5.25
N PRO A 6 4.81 -12.32 5.93
CA PRO A 6 6.05 -11.61 5.63
C PRO A 6 6.53 -11.83 4.19
N ILE A 7 6.36 -13.03 3.65
CA ILE A 7 6.75 -13.36 2.28
C ILE A 7 5.91 -12.56 1.26
N VAL A 8 4.59 -12.53 1.47
CA VAL A 8 3.67 -11.74 0.62
C VAL A 8 4.04 -10.26 0.65
N TYR A 9 4.36 -9.71 1.82
CA TYR A 9 4.80 -8.33 1.94
C TYR A 9 6.11 -8.06 1.18
N THR A 10 7.11 -8.94 1.32
CA THR A 10 8.38 -8.81 0.62
C THR A 10 8.20 -8.87 -0.90
N ILE A 11 7.40 -9.82 -1.39
CA ILE A 11 7.11 -9.96 -2.83
C ILE A 11 6.36 -8.71 -3.33
N ALA A 12 5.35 -8.24 -2.60
CA ALA A 12 4.62 -7.02 -2.95
C ALA A 12 5.56 -5.82 -3.08
N THR A 13 6.46 -5.65 -2.12
CA THR A 13 7.43 -4.55 -2.09
C THR A 13 8.39 -4.62 -3.28
N ILE A 14 8.94 -5.81 -3.57
CA ILE A 14 9.84 -6.02 -4.73
C ILE A 14 9.12 -5.67 -6.03
N LEU A 15 7.88 -6.14 -6.21
CA LEU A 15 7.10 -5.86 -7.41
C LEU A 15 6.77 -4.37 -7.57
N ILE A 16 6.47 -3.67 -6.48
CA ILE A 16 6.25 -2.22 -6.54
C ILE A 16 7.52 -1.49 -6.99
N ILE A 17 8.68 -1.85 -6.44
CA ILE A 17 9.97 -1.23 -6.81
C ILE A 17 10.31 -1.51 -8.27
N ILE A 18 10.24 -2.79 -8.70
CA ILE A 18 10.53 -3.19 -10.08
C ILE A 18 9.54 -2.55 -11.05
N GLY A 19 8.24 -2.55 -10.73
CA GLY A 19 7.19 -1.94 -11.53
C GLY A 19 7.42 -0.43 -11.71
N ALA A 20 7.79 0.27 -10.65
CA ALA A 20 8.14 1.70 -10.72
C ALA A 20 9.37 1.95 -11.60
N LEU A 21 10.42 1.14 -11.47
CA LEU A 21 11.62 1.23 -12.32
C LEU A 21 11.30 1.00 -13.80
N PHE A 22 10.44 0.03 -14.11
CA PHE A 22 10.02 -0.25 -15.49
C PHE A 22 9.21 0.91 -16.08
N ILE A 23 8.34 1.54 -15.30
CA ILE A 23 7.62 2.74 -15.74
C ILE A 23 8.59 3.89 -16.07
N LEU A 24 9.62 4.10 -15.25
CA LEU A 24 10.65 5.11 -15.52
C LEU A 24 11.46 4.82 -16.78
N GLN A 25 11.61 3.55 -17.15
CA GLN A 25 12.28 3.11 -18.38
C GLN A 25 11.33 3.03 -19.59
N ALA A 26 10.08 3.50 -19.45
CA ALA A 26 9.02 3.42 -20.48
C ALA A 26 8.73 1.99 -20.97
N GLU A 27 8.99 0.99 -20.13
CA GLU A 27 8.73 -0.42 -20.43
C GLU A 27 7.23 -0.74 -20.36
N LYS A 28 6.73 -1.46 -21.36
CA LYS A 28 5.28 -1.76 -21.51
C LYS A 28 4.69 -2.52 -20.32
N TYR A 29 5.49 -3.34 -19.64
CA TYR A 29 5.02 -4.19 -18.55
C TYR A 29 5.08 -3.51 -17.17
N GLY A 30 5.69 -2.32 -17.05
CA GLY A 30 5.88 -1.68 -15.76
C GLY A 30 4.57 -1.42 -15.00
N LEU A 31 3.53 -1.03 -15.73
CA LEU A 31 2.21 -0.76 -15.15
C LEU A 31 1.54 -2.03 -14.60
N ALA A 32 1.68 -3.16 -15.30
CA ALA A 32 1.13 -4.45 -14.87
C ALA A 32 1.88 -5.02 -13.65
N VAL A 33 3.21 -4.90 -13.62
CA VAL A 33 4.04 -5.33 -12.49
C VAL A 33 3.72 -4.47 -11.25
N LEU A 34 3.59 -3.15 -11.43
CA LEU A 34 3.24 -2.23 -10.35
C LEU A 34 1.86 -2.55 -9.77
N SER A 35 0.84 -2.72 -10.61
CA SER A 35 -0.52 -3.01 -10.13
C SER A 35 -0.61 -4.34 -9.40
N LEU A 36 0.10 -5.37 -9.87
CA LEU A 36 0.17 -6.66 -9.17
C LEU A 36 0.84 -6.54 -7.79
N GLY A 37 1.92 -5.77 -7.70
CA GLY A 37 2.58 -5.46 -6.42
C GLY A 37 1.66 -4.71 -5.45
N LEU A 38 0.91 -3.71 -5.94
CA LEU A 38 -0.04 -2.95 -5.13
C LEU A 38 -1.19 -3.83 -4.62
N VAL A 39 -1.73 -4.71 -5.44
CA VAL A 39 -2.80 -5.65 -5.03
C VAL A 39 -2.31 -6.59 -3.91
N LEU A 40 -1.09 -7.14 -4.03
CA LEU A 40 -0.49 -7.96 -2.98
C LEU A 40 -0.28 -7.16 -1.68
N ASN A 41 0.12 -5.90 -1.77
CA ASN A 41 0.29 -5.03 -0.61
C ASN A 41 -1.04 -4.74 0.09
N VAL A 42 -2.11 -4.48 -0.67
CA VAL A 42 -3.48 -4.31 -0.13
C VAL A 42 -3.91 -5.59 0.59
N PHE A 43 -3.70 -6.76 -0.03
CA PHE A 43 -4.05 -8.05 0.57
C PHE A 43 -3.30 -8.28 1.90
N TYR A 44 -1.99 -8.01 1.93
CA TYR A 44 -1.18 -8.08 3.14
C TYR A 44 -1.74 -7.17 4.26
N ARG A 45 -2.10 -5.93 3.93
CA ARG A 45 -2.63 -4.97 4.90
C ARG A 45 -3.98 -5.35 5.45
N PHE A 46 -4.90 -5.82 4.60
CA PHE A 46 -6.17 -6.36 5.07
C PHE A 46 -5.99 -7.56 6.00
N SER A 47 -5.02 -8.42 5.71
CA SER A 47 -4.74 -9.63 6.49
C SER A 47 -4.05 -9.36 7.82
N THR A 48 -3.40 -8.19 7.96
CA THR A 48 -2.69 -7.76 9.19
C THR A 48 -3.45 -6.71 9.99
N LEU A 49 -4.60 -6.24 9.47
CA LEU A 49 -5.45 -5.28 10.16
C LEU A 49 -6.05 -5.91 11.43
N ASN A 50 -5.88 -5.22 12.56
CA ASN A 50 -6.53 -5.62 13.80
C ASN A 50 -7.98 -5.08 13.82
N TYR A 51 -8.94 -5.91 13.42
CA TYR A 51 -10.34 -5.53 13.34
C TYR A 51 -10.95 -5.13 14.69
N GLU A 52 -10.46 -5.69 15.80
CA GLU A 52 -10.92 -5.33 17.15
C GLU A 52 -10.53 -3.89 17.51
N SER A 53 -9.33 -3.45 17.11
CA SER A 53 -8.85 -2.10 17.40
C SER A 53 -9.51 -1.03 16.51
N VAL A 54 -9.84 -1.37 15.26
CA VAL A 54 -10.67 -0.53 14.38
C VAL A 54 -12.06 -0.31 14.98
N LYS A 55 -12.68 -1.35 15.56
CA LYS A 55 -13.98 -1.25 16.23
C LYS A 55 -13.95 -0.34 17.46
N SER A 56 -12.78 -0.20 18.10
CA SER A 56 -12.55 0.74 19.20
C SER A 56 -12.26 2.19 18.77
N PHE A 57 -12.37 2.51 17.47
CA PHE A 57 -12.16 3.85 16.91
C PHE A 57 -10.83 4.52 17.32
N LYS A 58 -9.77 3.73 17.50
CA LYS A 58 -8.43 4.31 17.67
C LYS A 58 -8.06 5.06 16.39
N ILE A 59 -7.79 6.36 16.52
CA ILE A 59 -7.52 7.29 15.40
C ILE A 59 -6.47 6.72 14.43
N LEU A 60 -5.42 6.08 14.95
CA LEU A 60 -4.36 5.45 14.16
C LEU A 60 -4.88 4.30 13.26
N ASP A 61 -5.74 3.44 13.78
CA ASP A 61 -6.29 2.31 13.04
C ASP A 61 -7.32 2.75 11.99
N VAL A 62 -8.09 3.80 12.30
CA VAL A 62 -9.00 4.44 11.34
C VAL A 62 -8.21 5.07 10.18
N LEU A 63 -7.10 5.76 10.48
CA LEU A 63 -6.20 6.29 9.46
C LEU A 63 -5.55 5.18 8.63
N ARG A 64 -5.21 4.03 9.24
CA ARG A 64 -4.67 2.85 8.54
C ARG A 64 -5.70 2.27 7.57
N LEU A 65 -6.96 2.18 7.99
CA LEU A 65 -8.07 1.77 7.13
C LEU A 65 -8.27 2.76 5.97
N ALA A 66 -8.26 4.06 6.24
CA ALA A 66 -8.36 5.09 5.22
C ALA A 66 -7.21 5.00 4.20
N ASN A 67 -5.99 4.74 4.66
CA ASN A 67 -4.84 4.52 3.79
C ASN A 67 -5.01 3.29 2.87
N ILE A 68 -5.53 2.19 3.41
CA ILE A 68 -5.87 1.00 2.60
C ILE A 68 -6.90 1.34 1.52
N LEU A 69 -7.93 2.13 1.85
CA LEU A 69 -8.92 2.61 0.88
C LEU A 69 -8.29 3.49 -0.21
N PHE A 70 -7.41 4.43 0.15
CA PHE A 70 -6.67 5.22 -0.84
C PHE A 70 -5.82 4.34 -1.76
N MET A 71 -5.20 3.30 -1.22
CA MET A 71 -4.43 2.32 -2.00
C MET A 71 -5.30 1.57 -3.00
N ILE A 72 -6.51 1.15 -2.60
CA ILE A 72 -7.48 0.52 -3.50
C ILE A 72 -7.90 1.48 -4.61
N VAL A 73 -8.20 2.74 -4.27
CA VAL A 73 -8.57 3.76 -5.26
C VAL A 73 -7.42 4.02 -6.23
N ALA A 74 -6.18 4.07 -5.75
CA ALA A 74 -5.00 4.19 -6.59
C ALA A 74 -4.87 2.97 -7.54
N CYS A 75 -5.03 1.74 -7.02
CA CYS A 75 -5.04 0.53 -7.85
C CYS A 75 -6.11 0.59 -8.94
N ALA A 76 -7.35 0.95 -8.57
CA ALA A 76 -8.43 1.12 -9.52
C ALA A 76 -8.12 2.18 -10.57
N GLY A 77 -7.53 3.31 -10.16
CA GLY A 77 -7.06 4.35 -11.08
C GLY A 77 -6.05 3.85 -12.11
N PHE A 78 -5.20 2.87 -11.77
CA PHE A 78 -4.33 2.21 -12.74
C PHE A 78 -5.09 1.28 -13.71
N PHE A 79 -6.10 0.55 -13.23
CA PHE A 79 -6.92 -0.33 -14.08
C PHE A 79 -7.83 0.46 -15.05
N TYR A 80 -8.37 1.59 -14.62
CA TYR A 80 -9.25 2.46 -15.42
C TYR A 80 -8.51 3.57 -16.18
N ASP A 81 -7.18 3.50 -16.22
CA ASP A 81 -6.31 4.47 -16.90
C ASP A 81 -6.62 5.94 -16.57
N TRP A 82 -6.79 6.26 -15.29
CA TRP A 82 -7.06 7.63 -14.86
C TRP A 82 -5.84 8.54 -15.06
N ASN A 83 -6.08 9.75 -15.58
CA ASN A 83 -5.03 10.77 -15.75
C ASN A 83 -4.26 11.09 -14.44
N GLN A 84 -4.93 10.96 -13.28
CA GLN A 84 -4.39 11.29 -11.96
C GLN A 84 -3.85 10.06 -11.21
N LYS A 85 -3.74 8.88 -11.85
CA LYS A 85 -3.34 7.61 -11.19
C LYS A 85 -2.01 7.71 -10.42
N PHE A 86 -1.02 8.40 -10.99
CA PHE A 86 0.30 8.60 -10.35
C PHE A 86 0.23 9.55 -9.15
N ASN A 87 -0.59 10.60 -9.21
CA ASN A 87 -0.75 11.53 -8.09
C ASN A 87 -1.41 10.83 -6.89
N PHE A 88 -2.40 9.97 -7.15
CA PHE A 88 -2.99 9.13 -6.11
C PHE A 88 -1.99 8.11 -5.53
N LEU A 89 -1.16 7.49 -6.38
CA LEU A 89 -0.10 6.58 -5.92
C LEU A 89 0.85 7.29 -4.94
N ILE A 90 1.37 8.46 -5.34
CA ILE A 90 2.31 9.25 -4.53
C ILE A 90 1.66 9.64 -3.21
N LEU A 91 0.42 10.17 -3.25
CA LEU A 91 -0.32 10.54 -2.06
C LEU A 91 -0.43 9.36 -1.09
N THR A 92 -0.71 8.17 -1.60
CA THR A 92 -0.87 6.97 -0.78
C THR A 92 0.46 6.53 -0.15
N ILE A 93 1.56 6.59 -0.90
CA ILE A 93 2.90 6.30 -0.37
C ILE A 93 3.30 7.30 0.73
N VAL A 94 3.05 8.60 0.52
CA VAL A 94 3.35 9.63 1.53
C VAL A 94 2.52 9.42 2.78
N PHE A 95 1.21 9.16 2.63
CA PHE A 95 0.32 8.90 3.75
C PHE A 95 0.76 7.65 4.52
N ASP A 96 1.20 6.62 3.80
CA ASP A 96 1.71 5.40 4.40
C ASP A 96 2.99 5.61 5.21
N LEU A 97 3.95 6.37 4.67
CA LEU A 97 5.16 6.75 5.38
C LEU A 97 4.85 7.53 6.65
N LEU A 98 3.92 8.49 6.59
CA LEU A 98 3.49 9.26 7.76
C LEU A 98 2.88 8.38 8.85
N LEU A 99 2.06 7.39 8.48
CA LEU A 99 1.47 6.47 9.44
C LEU A 99 2.50 5.54 10.09
N ASN A 100 3.41 4.99 9.29
CA ASN A 100 4.47 4.12 9.81
C ASN A 100 5.49 4.89 10.66
N LEU A 101 5.84 6.13 10.31
CA LEU A 101 6.70 6.99 11.14
C LEU A 101 6.05 7.32 12.49
N LYS A 102 4.74 7.54 12.51
CA LYS A 102 4.00 7.78 13.75
C LYS A 102 4.00 6.55 14.66
N GLU A 103 3.91 5.34 14.11
CA GLU A 103 4.07 4.09 14.89
C GLU A 103 5.48 3.94 15.49
N ILE A 104 6.53 4.31 14.76
CA ILE A 104 7.91 4.26 15.25
C ILE A 104 8.14 5.29 16.37
N SER A 105 7.62 6.51 16.21
CA SER A 105 7.74 7.57 17.21
C SER A 105 6.99 7.26 18.51
N PHE A 106 5.84 6.59 18.46
CA PHE A 106 5.04 6.27 19.65
C PHE A 106 5.54 5.05 20.43
N LYS A 107 6.28 4.12 19.80
CA LYS A 107 6.92 3.00 20.52
C LYS A 107 8.15 3.40 21.36
N SER A 108 8.63 4.63 21.21
CA SER A 108 9.79 5.16 21.94
C SER A 108 9.44 5.76 23.31
N LYS A 109 8.22 5.58 23.83
CA LYS A 109 7.83 6.03 25.18
C LYS A 109 7.25 4.89 25.99
#